data_AF-A0A972TZN2-F1
#
_entry.id   AF-A0A972TZN2-F1
#
_cell.length_a   1.000
_cell.length_b   1.000
_cell.length_c   1.000
_cell.angle_alpha   90.00
_cell.angle_beta   90.00
_cell.angle_gamma   90.00
#
_symmetry.space_group_name_H-M   'P 1'
#
loop_
_entity.id
_entity.type
_entity.pdbx_description
1 polymer ?
#
loop_
_entity_poly.entity_id
_entity_poly.type
_entity_poly.pdbx_seq_one_letter_code
_entity_poly.pdbx_strand_id
1 'polypeptide(L)'
;MATGSQHLSVIEIADICDVARSTVSYWISKKSLPARRSGKKDLVSVDDLVLFLRSERQTVPHALLEQVGGVYPQPFRPFKRCWEYWASDSHGDRCQHCTVFELQIKECFTISLSPNRQCPISCHECQYFSEYYELPVAFIHQIGKPAAVYKDLSIWSGNRAWVQLCAVEAEELIGVGIEEFVHPESLKTFISYSKGRVQGDPAVPERYRGVFRSGNGGKIDVYLTVTPLVKPAGACLAMAERAE
;
A
#
# COMPACT_ATOMS: atom_id res chain seq x y z
N MET A 1 -10.17 9.09 -18.55
CA MET A 1 -11.17 8.12 -18.08
C MET A 1 -11.40 8.41 -16.61
N ALA A 2 -12.67 8.61 -16.21
CA ALA A 2 -13.04 9.21 -14.94
C ALA A 2 -12.67 8.28 -13.77
N THR A 3 -11.76 8.76 -12.92
CA THR A 3 -11.59 8.31 -11.54
C THR A 3 -12.95 8.33 -10.86
N GLY A 4 -13.44 7.17 -10.43
CA GLY A 4 -14.69 7.06 -9.69
C GLY A 4 -14.50 7.63 -8.29
N SER A 5 -14.57 8.95 -8.14
CA SER A 5 -14.77 9.57 -6.83
C SER A 5 -16.06 8.99 -6.25
N GLN A 6 -16.03 8.49 -5.02
CA GLN A 6 -17.26 8.11 -4.33
C GLN A 6 -18.08 9.39 -4.13
N HIS A 7 -19.35 9.35 -4.53
CA HIS A 7 -20.25 10.50 -4.44
C HIS A 7 -21.31 10.22 -3.36
N LEU A 8 -21.50 11.17 -2.46
CA LEU A 8 -22.49 11.13 -1.39
C LEU A 8 -23.68 12.02 -1.74
N SER A 9 -24.88 11.58 -1.40
CA SER A 9 -26.09 12.38 -1.46
C SER A 9 -26.19 13.31 -0.25
N VAL A 10 -27.01 14.36 -0.40
CA VAL A 10 -27.33 15.32 0.68
C VAL A 10 -27.76 14.63 1.98
N ILE A 11 -28.45 13.49 1.90
CA ILE A 11 -28.93 12.74 3.07
C ILE A 11 -27.74 12.07 3.78
N GLU A 12 -26.89 11.37 3.02
CA GLU A 12 -25.71 10.70 3.58
C GLU A 12 -24.73 11.70 4.21
N ILE A 13 -24.55 12.87 3.59
CA ILE A 13 -23.69 13.93 4.15
C ILE A 13 -24.27 14.47 5.46
N ALA A 14 -25.59 14.68 5.51
CA ALA A 14 -26.28 15.15 6.71
C ALA A 14 -26.11 14.16 7.87
N ASP A 15 -26.27 12.87 7.60
CA ASP A 15 -26.10 11.81 8.59
C ASP A 15 -24.64 11.68 9.06
N ILE A 16 -23.66 11.74 8.14
CA ILE A 16 -22.24 11.61 8.48
C ILE A 16 -21.71 12.82 9.26
N CYS A 17 -22.16 14.02 8.90
CA CYS A 17 -21.72 15.27 9.54
C CYS A 17 -22.57 15.66 10.76
N ASP A 18 -23.59 14.86 11.09
CA ASP A 18 -24.57 15.14 12.15
C ASP A 18 -25.19 16.55 12.04
N VAL A 19 -25.66 16.89 10.83
CA VAL A 19 -26.30 18.17 10.52
C VAL A 19 -27.63 17.98 9.82
N ALA A 20 -28.48 19.01 9.83
CA ALA A 20 -29.72 18.98 9.06
C ALA A 20 -29.45 18.97 7.54
N ARG A 21 -30.30 18.26 6.77
CA ARG A 21 -30.26 18.25 5.30
C ARG A 21 -30.31 19.65 4.68
N SER A 22 -31.05 20.56 5.29
CA SER A 22 -31.13 21.97 4.88
C SER A 22 -29.79 22.68 4.99
N THR A 23 -28.96 22.33 5.98
CA THR A 23 -27.60 22.86 6.16
C THR A 23 -26.70 22.43 5.00
N VAL A 24 -26.78 21.17 4.58
CA VAL A 24 -26.02 20.67 3.42
C VAL A 24 -26.49 21.33 2.12
N SER A 25 -27.80 21.49 1.91
CA SER A 25 -28.32 22.24 0.76
C SER A 25 -27.89 23.72 0.76
N TYR A 26 -27.78 24.33 1.95
CA TYR A 26 -27.21 25.67 2.09
C TYR A 26 -25.72 25.70 1.73
N TRP A 27 -24.94 24.68 2.10
CA TRP A 27 -23.53 24.61 1.70
C TRP A 27 -23.35 24.57 0.19
N ILE A 28 -24.15 23.76 -0.50
CA ILE A 28 -24.13 23.64 -1.96
C ILE A 28 -24.54 24.96 -2.63
N SER A 29 -25.63 25.57 -2.16
CA SER A 29 -26.24 26.73 -2.84
C SER A 29 -25.64 28.08 -2.48
N LYS A 30 -25.04 28.22 -1.29
CA LYS A 30 -24.60 29.52 -0.73
C LYS A 30 -23.15 29.56 -0.26
N LYS A 31 -22.52 28.40 0.01
CA LYS A 31 -21.13 28.32 0.45
C LYS A 31 -20.20 27.63 -0.56
N SER A 32 -20.67 27.47 -1.80
CA SER A 32 -19.88 26.95 -2.92
C SER A 32 -19.31 25.55 -2.72
N LEU A 33 -19.99 24.68 -1.96
CA LEU A 33 -19.65 23.25 -1.93
C LEU A 33 -19.92 22.65 -3.32
N PRO A 34 -18.90 22.13 -4.04
CA PRO A 34 -19.09 21.58 -5.37
C PRO A 34 -20.04 20.37 -5.36
N ALA A 35 -21.06 20.39 -6.20
CA ALA A 35 -22.01 19.30 -6.36
C ALA A 35 -22.29 19.02 -7.83
N ARG A 36 -22.49 17.74 -8.17
CA ARG A 36 -22.97 17.28 -9.47
C ARG A 36 -24.43 16.86 -9.36
N ARG A 37 -25.23 17.22 -10.35
CA ARG A 37 -26.62 16.75 -10.44
C ARG A 37 -26.70 15.41 -11.13
N SER A 38 -27.36 14.46 -10.46
CA SER A 38 -27.79 13.19 -11.04
C SER A 38 -29.31 13.08 -10.91
N GLY A 39 -30.01 13.39 -12.00
CA GLY A 39 -31.46 13.55 -12.00
C GLY A 39 -31.92 14.69 -11.07
N LYS A 40 -32.74 14.36 -10.07
CA LYS A 40 -33.26 15.31 -9.05
C LYS A 40 -32.39 15.41 -7.78
N LYS A 41 -31.26 14.70 -7.72
CA LYS A 41 -30.40 14.65 -6.53
C LYS A 41 -29.09 15.38 -6.77
N ASP A 42 -28.64 16.12 -5.77
CA ASP A 42 -27.29 16.65 -5.70
C ASP A 42 -26.36 15.60 -5.08
N LEU A 43 -25.21 15.42 -5.72
CA LEU A 43 -24.16 14.48 -5.33
C LEU A 43 -22.85 15.24 -5.13
N VAL A 44 -22.20 15.04 -4.00
CA VAL A 44 -20.94 15.69 -3.63
C VAL A 44 -19.86 14.63 -3.52
N SER A 45 -18.67 14.89 -4.07
CA SER A 45 -17.56 13.96 -3.88
C SER A 45 -17.06 14.01 -2.44
N VAL A 46 -16.58 12.88 -1.90
CA VAL A 46 -16.03 12.86 -0.53
C VAL A 46 -14.85 13.85 -0.40
N ASP A 47 -14.03 13.98 -1.44
CA ASP A 47 -12.89 14.92 -1.47
C ASP A 47 -13.33 16.38 -1.38
N ASP A 48 -14.32 16.79 -2.17
CA ASP A 48 -14.86 18.15 -2.15
C ASP A 48 -15.48 18.48 -0.79
N LEU A 49 -16.17 17.51 -0.18
CA LEU A 49 -16.76 17.67 1.15
C LEU A 49 -15.67 17.85 2.23
N VAL A 50 -14.62 17.03 2.22
CA VAL A 50 -13.52 17.14 3.19
C VAL A 50 -12.77 18.46 3.04
N LEU A 51 -12.49 18.90 1.81
CA LEU A 51 -11.86 20.19 1.53
C LEU A 51 -12.73 21.35 2.03
N PHE A 52 -14.03 21.31 1.76
CA PHE A 52 -14.98 22.31 2.23
C PHE A 52 -15.02 22.41 3.76
N LEU A 53 -15.17 21.28 4.46
CA LEU A 53 -15.22 21.26 5.94
C LEU A 53 -13.94 21.84 6.55
N ARG A 54 -12.77 21.51 5.98
CA ARG A 54 -11.48 22.11 6.40
C ARG A 54 -11.44 23.62 6.18
N SER A 55 -11.93 24.11 5.04
CA SER A 55 -11.95 25.55 4.75
C SER A 55 -12.88 26.34 5.68
N GLU A 56 -14.02 25.75 6.07
CA GLU A 56 -14.97 26.36 7.01
C GLU A 56 -14.57 26.12 8.48
N ARG A 57 -13.38 25.54 8.74
CA ARG A 57 -12.87 25.19 10.07
C ARG A 57 -13.81 24.29 10.88
N GLN A 58 -14.58 23.44 10.20
CA GLN A 58 -15.42 22.44 10.83
C GLN A 58 -14.62 21.16 11.11
N THR A 59 -15.04 20.41 12.14
CA THR A 59 -14.48 19.09 12.42
C THR A 59 -14.84 18.15 11.28
N VAL A 60 -13.85 17.46 10.72
CA VAL A 60 -14.09 16.45 9.68
C VAL A 60 -14.43 15.13 10.37
N PRO A 61 -15.64 14.55 10.17
CA PRO A 61 -16.00 13.27 10.75
C PRO A 61 -15.01 12.16 10.36
N HIS A 62 -14.65 11.31 11.33
CA HIS A 62 -13.71 10.20 11.11
C HIS A 62 -14.18 9.25 10.01
N ALA A 63 -15.50 9.04 9.87
CA ALA A 63 -16.11 8.25 8.81
C ALA A 63 -15.80 8.78 7.40
N LEU A 64 -15.64 10.11 7.23
CA LEU A 64 -15.16 10.68 5.97
C LEU A 64 -13.66 10.45 5.80
N LEU A 65 -12.87 10.48 6.86
CA LEU A 65 -11.41 10.26 6.80
C LEU A 65 -11.04 8.79 6.52
N GLU A 66 -11.87 7.83 6.93
CA GLU A 66 -11.71 6.42 6.52
C GLU A 66 -12.02 6.20 5.03
N GLN A 67 -12.92 7.01 4.48
CA GLN A 67 -13.27 7.03 3.05
C GLN A 67 -12.27 7.84 2.23
N VAL A 68 -11.74 8.94 2.80
CA VAL A 68 -10.59 9.71 2.33
C VAL A 68 -9.33 9.09 2.93
N GLY A 69 -9.03 7.84 2.57
CA GLY A 69 -7.69 7.30 2.77
C GLY A 69 -6.69 8.30 2.21
N GLY A 70 -5.91 8.94 3.08
CA GLY A 70 -5.26 10.22 2.80
C GLY A 70 -4.62 10.28 1.42
N VAL A 71 -5.04 11.24 0.60
CA VAL A 71 -4.56 11.55 -0.77
C VAL A 71 -3.84 10.37 -1.44
N TYR A 72 -4.54 9.24 -1.56
CA TYR A 72 -4.13 8.21 -2.50
C TYR A 72 -4.74 8.62 -3.84
N PRO A 73 -3.94 8.83 -4.91
CA PRO A 73 -4.46 9.22 -6.22
C PRO A 73 -5.48 8.24 -6.81
N GLN A 74 -5.60 7.04 -6.22
CA GLN A 74 -6.53 5.98 -6.59
C GLN A 74 -7.08 5.35 -5.30
N PRO A 75 -8.42 5.15 -5.16
CA PRO A 75 -8.93 4.29 -4.11
C PRO A 75 -8.26 2.91 -4.20
N PHE A 76 -7.85 2.35 -3.05
CA PHE A 76 -7.30 0.99 -3.00
C PHE A 76 -8.27 0.04 -3.72
N ARG A 77 -7.79 -0.57 -4.81
CA ARG A 77 -8.62 -1.47 -5.60
C ARG A 77 -9.02 -2.68 -4.75
N PRO A 78 -10.26 -3.18 -4.85
CA PRO A 78 -10.64 -4.43 -4.20
C PRO A 78 -9.66 -5.51 -4.63
N PHE A 79 -9.12 -6.26 -3.67
CA PHE A 79 -8.16 -7.31 -3.97
C PHE A 79 -8.69 -8.23 -5.08
N LYS A 80 -7.85 -8.46 -6.09
CA LYS A 80 -8.04 -9.46 -7.13
C LYS A 80 -6.78 -10.28 -7.23
N ARG A 81 -6.91 -11.54 -7.56
CA ARG A 81 -5.77 -12.40 -7.88
C ARG A 81 -5.29 -12.12 -9.31
N CYS A 82 -4.03 -12.41 -9.61
CA CYS A 82 -3.46 -12.06 -10.92
C CYS A 82 -4.23 -12.71 -12.07
N TRP A 83 -4.66 -13.97 -11.93
CA TRP A 83 -5.43 -14.65 -12.97
C TRP A 83 -6.87 -14.13 -13.12
N GLU A 84 -7.45 -13.56 -12.06
CA GLU A 84 -8.76 -12.89 -12.12
C GLU A 84 -8.65 -11.55 -12.85
N TYR A 85 -7.53 -10.85 -12.69
CA TYR A 85 -7.22 -9.63 -13.43
C TYR A 85 -7.05 -9.93 -14.93
N TRP A 86 -6.31 -10.98 -15.26
CA TRP A 86 -6.01 -11.37 -16.64
C TRP A 86 -7.07 -12.26 -17.32
N ALA A 87 -8.21 -12.55 -16.66
CA ALA A 87 -9.18 -13.51 -17.16
C ALA A 87 -9.81 -13.17 -18.53
N SER A 88 -9.79 -11.89 -18.92
CA SER A 88 -10.31 -11.41 -20.22
C SER A 88 -9.21 -11.01 -21.20
N ASP A 89 -7.95 -11.31 -20.88
CA ASP A 89 -6.77 -10.99 -21.68
C ASP A 89 -6.08 -12.29 -22.14
N SER A 90 -5.31 -12.24 -23.23
CA SER A 90 -4.54 -13.40 -23.71
C SER A 90 -3.47 -13.85 -22.71
N HIS A 91 -3.06 -12.98 -21.77
CA HIS A 91 -2.24 -13.37 -20.61
C HIS A 91 -2.93 -14.44 -19.74
N GLY A 92 -4.27 -14.41 -19.65
CA GLY A 92 -5.07 -15.31 -18.83
C GLY A 92 -4.96 -16.78 -19.24
N ASP A 93 -4.71 -17.06 -20.52
CA ASP A 93 -4.72 -18.42 -21.08
C ASP A 93 -3.71 -19.36 -20.42
N ARG A 94 -2.59 -18.82 -19.94
CA ARG A 94 -1.52 -19.60 -19.27
C ARG A 94 -1.66 -19.66 -17.76
N CYS A 95 -2.58 -18.88 -17.17
CA CYS A 95 -2.68 -18.77 -15.72
C CYS A 95 -3.10 -20.09 -15.06
N GLN A 96 -3.91 -20.92 -15.72
CA GLN A 96 -4.41 -22.19 -15.17
C GLN A 96 -3.31 -23.23 -14.89
N HIS A 97 -2.17 -23.13 -15.57
CA HIS A 97 -1.01 -24.02 -15.41
C HIS A 97 0.12 -23.37 -14.59
N CYS A 98 -0.14 -22.19 -14.01
CA CYS A 98 0.84 -21.46 -13.22
C CYS A 98 0.76 -21.91 -11.75
N THR A 99 1.91 -22.13 -11.11
CA THR A 99 1.99 -22.45 -9.67
C THR A 99 1.23 -21.46 -8.79
N VAL A 100 1.17 -20.19 -9.18
CA VAL A 100 0.39 -19.15 -8.51
C VAL A 100 -1.10 -19.53 -8.42
N PHE A 101 -1.67 -20.04 -9.51
CA PHE A 101 -3.05 -20.49 -9.58
C PHE A 101 -3.23 -21.81 -8.82
N GLU A 102 -2.37 -22.79 -9.05
CA GLU A 102 -2.46 -24.11 -8.43
C GLU A 102 -2.41 -24.04 -6.89
N LEU A 103 -1.48 -23.26 -6.34
CA LEU A 103 -1.31 -23.08 -4.89
C LEU A 103 -2.18 -21.95 -4.31
N GLN A 104 -3.01 -21.31 -5.14
CA GLN A 104 -3.88 -20.20 -4.76
C GLN A 104 -3.13 -19.04 -4.07
N ILE A 105 -1.91 -18.74 -4.53
CA ILE A 105 -1.06 -17.68 -3.99
C ILE A 105 -1.74 -16.33 -4.20
N LYS A 106 -1.90 -15.55 -3.12
CA LYS A 106 -2.55 -14.24 -3.15
C LYS A 106 -1.71 -13.20 -3.90
N GLU A 107 -0.49 -12.98 -3.43
CA GLU A 107 0.46 -12.03 -4.02
C GLU A 107 1.45 -12.75 -4.94
N CYS A 108 1.13 -12.84 -6.23
CA CYS A 108 1.86 -13.69 -7.18
C CYS A 108 3.38 -13.41 -7.28
N PHE A 109 3.82 -12.20 -6.95
CA PHE A 109 5.22 -11.80 -7.02
C PHE A 109 6.06 -12.34 -5.85
N THR A 110 5.46 -12.81 -4.75
CA THR A 110 6.22 -13.37 -3.60
C THR A 110 6.86 -14.72 -3.89
N ILE A 111 6.52 -15.33 -5.03
CA ILE A 111 7.17 -16.53 -5.55
C ILE A 111 7.95 -16.22 -6.85
N SER A 112 8.46 -14.99 -6.98
CA SER A 112 9.18 -14.53 -8.17
C SER A 112 10.37 -15.41 -8.55
N LEU A 113 11.04 -16.00 -7.56
CA LEU A 113 12.19 -16.91 -7.72
C LEU A 113 11.79 -18.39 -7.93
N SER A 114 10.49 -18.73 -7.92
CA SER A 114 10.05 -20.12 -8.11
C SER A 114 10.19 -20.54 -9.57
N PRO A 115 10.89 -21.66 -9.87
CA PRO A 115 11.13 -22.11 -11.25
C PRO A 115 9.83 -22.49 -12.00
N ASN A 116 8.74 -22.77 -11.27
CA ASN A 116 7.47 -23.20 -11.85
C ASN A 116 6.46 -22.03 -12.02
N ARG A 117 6.92 -20.79 -11.88
CA ARG A 117 6.12 -19.60 -12.19
C ARG A 117 6.06 -19.42 -13.71
N GLN A 118 4.85 -19.48 -14.27
CA GLN A 118 4.64 -19.36 -15.73
C GLN A 118 4.18 -17.95 -16.17
N CYS A 119 4.36 -16.94 -15.33
CA CYS A 119 4.02 -15.56 -15.69
C CYS A 119 5.00 -15.07 -16.78
N PRO A 120 4.53 -14.75 -18.00
CA PRO A 120 5.41 -14.35 -19.10
C PRO A 120 5.93 -12.91 -18.94
N ILE A 121 5.34 -12.13 -18.04
CA ILE A 121 5.67 -10.72 -17.80
C ILE A 121 6.41 -10.59 -16.48
N SER A 122 7.50 -9.83 -16.51
CA SER A 122 8.23 -9.38 -15.32
C SER A 122 7.33 -8.54 -14.39
N CYS A 123 7.64 -8.43 -13.10
CA CYS A 123 6.79 -7.65 -12.20
C CYS A 123 6.80 -6.14 -12.55
N HIS A 124 7.92 -5.61 -13.05
CA HIS A 124 8.05 -4.19 -13.41
C HIS A 124 7.26 -3.81 -14.67
N GLU A 125 7.04 -4.74 -15.61
CA GLU A 125 6.18 -4.53 -16.78
C GLU A 125 4.73 -4.98 -16.56
N CYS A 126 4.43 -5.59 -15.41
CA CYS A 126 3.12 -6.17 -15.14
C CYS A 126 2.13 -5.09 -14.70
N GLN A 127 1.14 -4.80 -15.56
CA GLN A 127 0.08 -3.83 -15.24
C GLN A 127 -0.69 -4.18 -13.95
N TYR A 128 -0.97 -5.46 -13.72
CA TYR A 128 -1.58 -5.92 -12.47
C TYR A 128 -0.72 -5.57 -11.24
N PHE A 129 0.60 -5.78 -11.32
CA PHE A 129 1.50 -5.45 -10.22
C PHE A 129 1.52 -3.94 -9.98
N SER A 130 1.64 -3.15 -11.04
CA SER A 130 1.68 -1.69 -10.94
C SER A 130 0.42 -1.12 -10.30
N GLU A 131 -0.76 -1.55 -10.76
CA GLU A 131 -2.04 -1.03 -10.27
C GLU A 131 -2.39 -1.47 -8.84
N TYR A 132 -2.02 -2.69 -8.43
CA TYR A 132 -2.47 -3.27 -7.14
C TYR A 132 -1.43 -3.21 -6.03
N TYR A 133 -0.14 -3.09 -6.36
CA TYR A 133 0.94 -3.18 -5.37
C TYR A 133 1.91 -2.00 -5.44
N GLU A 134 2.37 -1.61 -6.63
CA GLU A 134 3.38 -0.55 -6.79
C GLU A 134 2.83 0.84 -6.46
N LEU A 135 1.74 1.26 -7.12
CA LEU A 135 1.14 2.58 -6.89
C LEU A 135 0.74 2.81 -5.42
N PRO A 136 0.14 1.83 -4.71
CA PRO A 136 -0.17 1.97 -3.28
C PRO A 136 1.03 2.18 -2.36
N VAL A 137 2.24 1.78 -2.75
CA VAL A 137 3.44 1.91 -1.91
C VAL A 137 4.41 2.97 -2.44
N ALA A 138 4.09 3.65 -3.55
CA ALA A 138 4.97 4.61 -4.21
C ALA A 138 5.40 5.79 -3.33
N PHE A 139 4.70 6.06 -2.22
CA PHE A 139 5.08 7.09 -1.25
C PHE A 139 6.50 6.87 -0.67
N ILE A 140 7.00 5.62 -0.63
CA ILE A 140 8.36 5.34 -0.13
C ILE A 140 9.46 6.01 -0.95
N HIS A 141 9.20 6.32 -2.22
CA HIS A 141 10.16 7.02 -3.08
C HIS A 141 10.32 8.50 -2.71
N GLN A 142 9.43 9.06 -1.87
CA GLN A 142 9.55 10.40 -1.33
C GLN A 142 10.35 10.44 -0.01
N ILE A 143 10.68 9.27 0.56
CA ILE A 143 11.45 9.16 1.80
C ILE A 143 12.94 9.23 1.46
N GLY A 144 13.66 10.18 2.08
CA GLY A 144 15.09 10.41 1.81
C GLY A 144 16.05 9.38 2.42
N LYS A 145 15.55 8.47 3.28
CA LYS A 145 16.32 7.36 3.88
C LYS A 145 15.99 6.04 3.16
N PRO A 146 16.84 5.00 3.26
CA PRO A 146 16.49 3.65 2.83
C PRO A 146 15.12 3.24 3.39
N ALA A 147 14.16 2.97 2.51
CA ALA A 147 12.80 2.61 2.89
C ALA A 147 12.24 1.50 2.00
N ALA A 148 11.56 0.53 2.60
CA ALA A 148 10.87 -0.53 1.90
C ALA A 148 9.53 -0.87 2.55
N VAL A 149 8.59 -1.32 1.73
CA VAL A 149 7.36 -1.98 2.21
C VAL A 149 7.57 -3.48 2.09
N TYR A 150 7.23 -4.19 3.16
CA TYR A 150 7.27 -5.65 3.19
C TYR A 150 6.02 -6.21 3.84
N LYS A 151 5.69 -7.45 3.50
CA LYS A 151 4.60 -8.23 4.13
C LYS A 151 4.99 -9.70 4.11
N ASP A 152 4.66 -10.43 5.18
CA ASP A 152 4.94 -11.87 5.29
C ASP A 152 6.43 -12.21 5.02
N LEU A 153 7.33 -11.31 5.44
CA LEU A 153 8.78 -11.39 5.23
C LEU A 153 9.24 -11.29 3.75
N SER A 154 8.36 -10.94 2.83
CA SER A 154 8.71 -10.65 1.43
C SER A 154 8.68 -9.14 1.16
N ILE A 155 9.66 -8.65 0.41
CA ILE A 155 9.68 -7.25 -0.04
C ILE A 155 8.63 -7.03 -1.13
N TRP A 156 7.82 -5.99 -0.95
CA TRP A 156 6.83 -5.55 -1.94
C TRP A 156 7.40 -4.45 -2.83
N SER A 157 8.12 -3.50 -2.23
CA SER A 157 8.83 -2.45 -2.95
C SER A 157 9.88 -1.82 -2.04
N GLY A 158 10.93 -1.25 -2.64
CA GLY A 158 11.95 -0.47 -1.95
C GLY A 158 12.33 0.76 -2.76
N ASN A 159 12.65 1.84 -2.07
CA ASN A 159 13.19 3.03 -2.74
C ASN A 159 14.64 2.81 -3.19
N ARG A 160 15.17 3.75 -3.98
CA ARG A 160 16.53 3.68 -4.51
C ARG A 160 17.60 3.49 -3.42
N ALA A 161 17.42 4.13 -2.27
CA ALA A 161 18.36 4.02 -1.15
C ALA A 161 18.32 2.63 -0.49
N TRP A 162 17.16 1.96 -0.49
CA TRP A 162 17.04 0.57 -0.02
C TRP A 162 17.71 -0.42 -0.98
N VAL A 163 17.49 -0.26 -2.29
CA VAL A 163 18.17 -1.05 -3.34
C VAL A 163 19.69 -0.95 -3.17
N GLN A 164 20.20 0.26 -2.99
CA GLN A 164 21.63 0.50 -2.73
C GLN A 164 22.13 -0.11 -1.42
N LEU A 165 21.30 -0.12 -0.37
CA LEU A 165 21.65 -0.73 0.91
C LEU A 165 21.79 -2.26 0.78
N CYS A 166 20.86 -2.89 0.07
CA CYS A 166 20.86 -4.34 -0.14
C CYS A 166 21.84 -4.80 -1.24
N ALA A 167 22.36 -3.87 -2.05
CA ALA A 167 23.24 -4.16 -3.18
C ALA A 167 22.65 -5.19 -4.16
N VAL A 168 21.36 -5.06 -4.44
CA VAL A 168 20.61 -5.85 -5.43
C VAL A 168 20.16 -4.93 -6.57
N GLU A 169 19.79 -5.50 -7.71
CA GLU A 169 19.11 -4.74 -8.76
C GLU A 169 17.65 -4.47 -8.38
N ALA A 170 17.07 -3.38 -8.88
CA ALA A 170 15.74 -2.95 -8.48
C ALA A 170 14.65 -3.99 -8.86
N GLU A 171 14.84 -4.63 -10.01
CA GLU A 171 13.98 -5.67 -10.56
C GLU A 171 14.03 -6.96 -9.74
N GLU A 172 15.16 -7.23 -9.11
CA GLU A 172 15.38 -8.41 -8.28
C GLU A 172 14.84 -8.23 -6.87
N LEU A 173 14.60 -7.00 -6.41
CA LEU A 173 14.13 -6.74 -5.05
C LEU A 173 12.69 -7.23 -4.82
N ILE A 174 11.85 -7.23 -5.86
CA ILE A 174 10.40 -7.49 -5.72
C ILE A 174 10.14 -8.97 -5.43
N GLY A 175 9.45 -9.23 -4.32
CA GLY A 175 9.06 -10.57 -3.89
C GLY A 175 10.15 -11.34 -3.16
N VAL A 176 11.36 -10.80 -3.10
CA VAL A 176 12.48 -11.43 -2.39
C VAL A 176 12.23 -11.48 -0.89
N GLY A 177 12.55 -12.63 -0.31
CA GLY A 177 12.53 -12.84 1.14
C GLY A 177 13.60 -12.02 1.85
N ILE A 178 13.30 -11.56 3.06
CA ILE A 178 14.26 -10.76 3.85
C ILE A 178 15.59 -11.47 4.11
N GLU A 179 15.63 -12.80 4.06
CA GLU A 179 16.81 -13.62 4.31
C GLU A 179 17.95 -13.39 3.31
N GLU A 180 17.64 -12.85 2.13
CA GLU A 180 18.64 -12.54 1.10
C GLU A 180 19.52 -11.35 1.49
N PHE A 181 18.98 -10.35 2.19
CA PHE A 181 19.72 -9.14 2.57
C PHE A 181 19.87 -8.94 4.08
N VAL A 182 19.09 -9.64 4.92
CA VAL A 182 19.31 -9.65 6.37
C VAL A 182 20.36 -10.71 6.71
N HIS A 183 21.36 -10.31 7.50
CA HIS A 183 22.40 -11.24 7.96
C HIS A 183 21.80 -12.27 8.95
N PRO A 184 22.24 -13.55 8.93
CA PRO A 184 21.71 -14.60 9.80
C PRO A 184 21.66 -14.25 11.30
N GLU A 185 22.61 -13.44 11.78
CA GLU A 185 22.65 -12.94 13.17
C GLU A 185 21.42 -12.11 13.56
N SER A 186 20.81 -11.40 12.61
CA SER A 186 19.63 -10.57 12.85
C SER A 186 18.33 -11.19 12.34
N LEU A 187 18.41 -12.26 11.54
CA LEU A 187 17.25 -12.86 10.88
C LEU A 187 16.20 -13.35 11.91
N LYS A 188 16.64 -14.08 12.94
CA LYS A 188 15.73 -14.57 14.00
C LYS A 188 15.00 -13.43 14.70
N THR A 189 15.71 -12.36 15.03
CA THR A 189 15.15 -11.17 15.68
C THR A 189 14.14 -10.50 14.76
N PHE A 190 14.46 -10.34 13.47
CA PHE A 190 13.56 -9.73 12.49
C PHE A 190 12.27 -10.55 12.34
N ILE A 191 12.36 -11.87 12.21
CA ILE A 191 11.21 -12.76 12.11
C ILE A 191 10.34 -12.65 13.37
N SER A 192 10.97 -12.71 14.55
CA SER A 192 10.26 -12.62 15.83
C SER A 192 9.51 -11.30 15.97
N TYR A 193 10.17 -10.18 15.69
CA TYR A 193 9.57 -8.86 15.80
C TYR A 193 8.52 -8.60 14.72
N SER A 194 8.73 -9.09 13.49
CA SER A 194 7.71 -9.01 12.43
C SER A 194 6.42 -9.72 12.86
N LYS A 195 6.54 -10.94 13.40
CA LYS A 195 5.40 -11.70 13.91
C LYS A 195 4.72 -11.00 15.10
N GLY A 196 5.49 -10.49 16.06
CA GLY A 196 4.95 -9.76 17.21
C GLY A 196 4.20 -8.48 16.80
N ARG A 197 4.71 -7.72 15.81
CA ARG A 197 4.01 -6.52 15.30
C ARG A 197 2.66 -6.84 14.68
N VAL A 198 2.58 -7.90 13.87
CA VAL A 198 1.31 -8.34 13.28
C VAL A 198 0.30 -8.74 14.36
N GLN A 199 0.78 -9.22 15.50
CA GLN A 199 -0.05 -9.59 16.66
C GLN A 199 -0.34 -8.41 17.60
N GLY A 200 0.22 -7.22 17.35
CA GLY A 200 0.07 -6.05 18.22
C GLY A 200 0.81 -6.16 19.56
N ASP A 201 1.90 -6.94 19.61
CA ASP A 201 2.69 -7.12 20.83
C ASP A 201 3.42 -5.82 21.22
N PRO A 202 3.09 -5.19 22.38
CA PRO A 202 3.71 -3.95 22.82
C PRO A 202 5.18 -4.13 23.25
N ALA A 203 5.66 -5.36 23.46
CA ALA A 203 7.06 -5.63 23.78
C ALA A 203 7.98 -5.48 22.56
N VAL A 204 7.43 -5.42 21.35
CA VAL A 204 8.23 -5.25 20.14
C VAL A 204 8.64 -3.78 20.00
N PRO A 205 9.95 -3.46 20.02
CA PRO A 205 10.40 -2.09 19.90
C PRO A 205 10.13 -1.54 18.49
N GLU A 206 9.75 -0.26 18.37
CA GLU A 206 9.60 0.40 17.06
C GLU A 206 10.93 0.48 16.31
N ARG A 207 12.03 0.69 17.05
CA ARG A 207 13.39 0.82 16.52
C ARG A 207 14.33 -0.20 17.15
N TYR A 208 15.13 -0.89 16.34
CA TYR A 208 16.10 -1.90 16.81
C TYR A 208 17.32 -1.99 15.89
N ARG A 209 18.44 -2.46 16.43
CA ARG A 209 19.64 -2.74 15.63
C ARG A 209 19.45 -4.02 14.82
N GLY A 210 19.87 -3.99 13.57
CA GLY A 210 19.94 -5.14 12.68
C GLY A 210 21.24 -5.15 11.89
N VAL A 211 21.58 -6.30 11.34
CA VAL A 211 22.75 -6.50 10.50
C VAL A 211 22.29 -6.94 9.12
N PHE A 212 22.69 -6.21 8.10
CA PHE A 212 22.42 -6.49 6.69
C PHE A 212 23.67 -7.08 6.03
N ARG A 213 23.46 -7.83 4.96
CA ARG A 213 24.53 -8.30 4.08
C ARG A 213 24.89 -7.18 3.12
N SER A 214 26.18 -6.95 2.94
CA SER A 214 26.73 -6.13 1.87
C SER A 214 26.86 -6.96 0.59
N GLY A 215 26.83 -6.32 -0.58
CA GLY A 215 27.00 -7.00 -1.89
C GLY A 215 28.33 -7.74 -2.05
N ASN A 216 29.33 -7.47 -1.20
CA ASN A 216 30.60 -8.20 -1.13
C ASN A 216 30.64 -9.29 -0.03
N GLY A 217 29.49 -9.65 0.56
CA GLY A 217 29.39 -10.59 1.67
C GLY A 217 29.76 -10.02 3.04
N GLY A 218 30.10 -8.73 3.12
CA GLY A 218 30.35 -8.03 4.38
C GLY A 218 29.10 -7.79 5.22
N LYS A 219 29.28 -7.23 6.42
CA LYS A 219 28.19 -6.86 7.34
C LYS A 219 27.97 -5.36 7.33
N ILE A 220 26.71 -4.94 7.35
CA ILE A 220 26.30 -3.55 7.50
C ILE A 220 25.43 -3.44 8.74
N ASP A 221 25.89 -2.72 9.74
CA ASP A 221 25.07 -2.41 10.91
C ASP A 221 24.07 -1.30 10.58
N VAL A 222 22.80 -1.54 10.92
CA VAL A 222 21.71 -0.59 10.70
C VAL A 222 20.83 -0.49 11.93
N TYR A 223 20.23 0.68 12.13
CA TYR A 223 19.03 0.85 12.93
C TYR A 223 17.81 0.76 12.02
N LEU A 224 16.97 -0.23 12.27
CA LEU A 224 15.69 -0.39 11.62
C LEU A 224 14.60 0.27 12.45
N THR A 225 13.77 1.09 11.80
CA THR A 225 12.48 1.54 12.33
C THR A 225 11.39 0.88 11.52
N VAL A 226 10.46 0.18 12.18
CA VAL A 226 9.41 -0.57 11.49
C VAL A 226 8.04 -0.16 12.02
N THR A 227 7.20 0.32 11.11
CA THR A 227 5.85 0.80 11.42
C THR A 227 4.82 0.01 10.60
N PRO A 228 3.77 -0.54 11.23
CA PRO A 228 2.69 -1.20 10.49
C PRO A 228 1.93 -0.19 9.63
N LEU A 229 1.56 -0.59 8.41
CA LEU A 229 0.71 0.20 7.53
C LEU A 229 -0.75 -0.15 7.76
N VAL A 230 -1.63 0.85 7.66
CA VAL A 230 -3.08 0.64 7.70
C VAL A 230 -3.55 -0.14 6.47
N LYS A 231 -2.99 0.18 5.30
CA LYS A 231 -3.20 -0.53 4.03
C LYS A 231 -1.88 -0.64 3.27
N PRO A 232 -1.59 -1.77 2.62
CA PRO A 232 -2.34 -3.02 2.63
C PRO A 232 -2.24 -3.74 3.99
N ALA A 233 -3.28 -4.50 4.37
CA ALA A 233 -3.36 -5.13 5.69
C ALA A 233 -2.18 -6.10 5.93
N GLY A 234 -1.54 -5.98 7.09
CA GLY A 234 -0.38 -6.78 7.47
C GLY A 234 0.95 -6.32 6.87
N ALA A 235 0.95 -5.32 5.99
CA ALA A 235 2.18 -4.73 5.47
C ALA A 235 2.83 -3.79 6.49
N CYS A 236 4.15 -3.68 6.44
CA CYS A 236 4.94 -2.80 7.28
C CYS A 236 5.86 -1.94 6.42
N LEU A 237 6.05 -0.69 6.84
CA LEU A 237 7.11 0.18 6.37
C LEU A 237 8.36 -0.09 7.21
N ALA A 238 9.45 -0.47 6.57
CA ALA A 238 10.78 -0.52 7.17
C ALA A 238 11.60 0.67 6.67
N MET A 239 12.24 1.38 7.60
CA MET A 239 13.25 2.40 7.30
C MET A 239 14.56 1.99 7.96
N ALA A 240 15.67 2.10 7.24
CA ALA A 240 16.99 1.79 7.74
C ALA A 240 17.89 3.04 7.79
N GLU A 241 18.74 3.08 8.80
CA GLU A 241 19.79 4.08 8.98
C GLU A 241 21.06 3.35 9.35
N ARG A 242 22.21 3.67 8.72
CA ARG A 242 23.47 3.03 9.09
C ARG A 242 23.83 3.42 10.52
N ALA A 243 24.24 2.43 11.32
CA ALA A 243 24.85 2.73 12.61
C ALA A 243 26.27 3.24 12.34
N GLU A 244 26.55 4.47 12.75
CA GLU A 244 27.91 5.05 12.74
C GLU A 244 28.85 4.32 13.70
#